data_AF-A0A3R9VU45-F1
#
_entry.id   AF-A0A3R9VU45-F1
#
_cell.length_a   1.000
_cell.length_b   1.000
_cell.length_c   1.000
_cell.angle_alpha   90.00
_cell.angle_beta   90.00
_cell.angle_gamma   90.00
#
_symmetry.space_group_name_H-M   'P 1'
#
loop_
_entity.id
_entity.type
_entity.pdbx_description
1 polymer ?
#
loop_
_entity_poly.entity_id
_entity_poly.type
_entity_poly.pdbx_seq_one_letter_code
_entity_poly.pdbx_strand_id
1 'polypeptide(L)'
;MTHDESSARVRRGLSYVCEHLDALREHLTELGRTEELDRLLRAVVDGTEDAATHLETVDRIVRADGDARGAYGAGARTVREPSPLGVGTAAEADVAFLCPLNACARVEWAEPTMRTPPRCRMGDVPLRWVKG
;
A
#
# COMPACT_ATOMS: atom_id res chain seq x y z
N MET A 1 21.21 5.06 -9.90
CA MET A 1 19.82 5.03 -9.40
C MET A 1 19.28 6.43 -9.50
N THR A 2 18.28 6.65 -10.33
CA THR A 2 17.63 7.97 -10.46
C THR A 2 16.72 8.23 -9.26
N HIS A 3 16.45 9.50 -8.96
CA HIS A 3 15.53 9.90 -7.88
C HIS A 3 14.12 9.28 -8.07
N ASP A 4 13.73 9.03 -9.32
CA ASP A 4 12.47 8.39 -9.70
C ASP A 4 12.40 6.90 -9.31
N GLU A 5 13.47 6.14 -9.51
CA GLU A 5 13.55 4.73 -9.09
C GLU A 5 13.43 4.57 -7.57
N SER A 6 14.01 5.50 -6.81
CA SER A 6 13.91 5.53 -5.34
C SER A 6 12.47 5.78 -4.89
N SER A 7 11.81 6.79 -5.46
CA SER A 7 10.40 7.09 -5.19
C SER A 7 9.46 5.93 -5.56
N ALA A 8 9.69 5.28 -6.70
CA ALA A 8 8.91 4.11 -7.11
C ALA A 8 9.11 2.91 -6.17
N ARG A 9 10.32 2.72 -5.63
CA ARG A 9 10.61 1.68 -4.63
C ARG A 9 9.89 1.95 -3.31
N VAL A 10 9.93 3.18 -2.80
CA VAL A 10 9.23 3.58 -1.57
C VAL A 10 7.73 3.38 -1.73
N ARG A 11 7.13 3.87 -2.83
CA ARG A 11 5.69 3.68 -3.12
C ARG A 11 5.27 2.22 -3.15
N ARG A 12 6.10 1.32 -3.70
CA ARG A 12 5.83 -0.12 -3.71
C ARG A 12 5.86 -0.74 -2.32
N GLY A 13 6.87 -0.41 -1.50
CA GLY A 13 6.92 -0.92 -0.13
C GLY A 13 5.76 -0.39 0.73
N LEU A 14 5.37 0.88 0.56
CA LEU A 14 4.17 1.41 1.20
C LEU A 14 2.88 0.73 0.72
N SER A 15 2.78 0.33 -0.56
CA SER A 15 1.67 -0.49 -1.04
C SER A 15 1.59 -1.84 -0.32
N TYR A 16 2.74 -2.52 -0.17
CA TYR A 16 2.80 -3.79 0.54
C TYR A 16 2.36 -3.63 2.01
N VAL A 17 2.88 -2.61 2.69
CA VAL A 17 2.50 -2.32 4.09
C VAL A 17 1.00 -2.02 4.20
N CYS A 18 0.43 -1.29 3.24
CA CYS A 18 -1.00 -0.97 3.23
C CYS A 18 -1.85 -2.24 3.08
N GLU A 19 -1.45 -3.15 2.20
CA GLU A 19 -2.16 -4.40 1.93
C GLU A 19 -2.09 -5.38 3.10
N HIS A 20 -0.94 -5.45 3.77
CA HIS A 20 -0.66 -6.43 4.82
C HIS A 20 -0.67 -5.82 6.22
N LEU A 21 -1.28 -4.65 6.41
CA LEU A 21 -1.10 -3.86 7.64
C LEU A 21 -1.46 -4.64 8.92
N ASP A 22 -2.58 -5.35 8.90
CA ASP A 22 -3.06 -6.09 10.08
C ASP A 22 -2.14 -7.28 10.41
N ALA A 23 -1.69 -8.01 9.38
CA ALA A 23 -0.71 -9.08 9.54
C ALA A 23 0.64 -8.56 10.04
N LEU A 24 1.10 -7.41 9.53
CA LEU A 24 2.31 -6.76 10.00
C LEU A 24 2.17 -6.31 11.47
N ARG A 25 1.02 -5.75 11.86
CA ARG A 25 0.76 -5.37 13.26
C ARG A 25 0.83 -6.57 14.20
N GLU A 26 0.16 -7.66 13.86
CA GLU A 26 0.19 -8.90 14.64
C GLU A 26 1.62 -9.41 14.79
N HIS A 27 2.32 -9.55 13.66
CA HIS A 27 3.70 -10.03 13.62
C HIS A 27 4.68 -9.16 14.43
N LEU A 28 4.66 -7.84 14.23
CA LEU A 28 5.52 -6.92 14.99
C LEU A 28 5.14 -6.86 16.48
N THR A 29 3.89 -7.17 16.83
CA THR A 29 3.47 -7.29 18.24
C THR A 29 4.08 -8.53 18.88
N GLU A 30 4.08 -9.68 18.19
CA GLU A 30 4.74 -10.91 18.65
C GLU A 30 6.25 -10.68 18.89
N LEU A 31 6.89 -9.85 18.05
CA LEU A 31 8.30 -9.50 18.17
C LEU A 31 8.59 -8.39 19.20
N GLY A 32 7.56 -7.76 19.80
CA GLY A 32 7.72 -6.61 20.69
C GLY A 32 8.35 -5.39 19.98
N ARG A 33 7.94 -5.14 18.73
CA ARG A 33 8.47 -4.12 17.82
C ARG A 33 7.38 -3.27 17.15
N THR A 34 6.16 -3.26 17.69
CA THR A 34 5.02 -2.49 17.17
C THR A 34 5.34 -1.00 16.94
N GLU A 35 6.21 -0.41 17.77
CA GLU A 35 6.64 1.00 17.64
C GLU A 35 7.25 1.32 16.27
N GLU A 36 7.93 0.38 15.63
CA GLU A 36 8.59 0.62 14.33
C GLU A 36 7.55 0.77 13.21
N LEU A 37 6.45 0.03 13.28
CA LEU A 37 5.33 0.20 12.37
C LEU A 37 4.56 1.50 12.65
N ASP A 38 4.35 1.84 13.93
CA ASP A 38 3.67 3.09 14.29
C ASP A 38 4.45 4.33 13.83
N ARG A 39 5.78 4.32 13.93
CA ARG A 39 6.63 5.39 13.40
C ARG A 39 6.52 5.50 11.88
N LEU A 40 6.53 4.38 11.17
CA LEU A 40 6.30 4.39 9.72
C LEU A 40 4.94 4.99 9.35
N LEU A 41 3.87 4.59 10.06
CA LEU A 41 2.52 5.11 9.80
C LEU A 41 2.43 6.61 10.06
N ARG A 42 3.00 7.11 11.17
CA ARG A 42 3.05 8.55 11.46
C ARG A 42 3.85 9.31 10.41
N ALA A 43 5.03 8.82 10.02
CA ALA A 43 5.83 9.43 8.97
C ALA A 43 5.06 9.58 7.64
N VAL A 44 4.25 8.56 7.29
CA VAL A 44 3.41 8.58 6.08
C VAL A 44 2.21 9.53 6.20
N VAL A 45 1.56 9.59 7.37
CA VAL A 45 0.36 10.40 7.59
C VAL A 45 0.71 11.88 7.78
N ASP A 46 1.71 12.17 8.62
CA ASP A 46 2.09 13.53 9.00
C ASP A 46 3.02 14.17 7.95
N GLY A 47 3.75 13.34 7.18
CA GLY A 47 4.69 13.80 6.17
C GLY A 47 5.92 14.53 6.74
N THR A 48 6.13 14.47 8.05
CA THR A 48 7.19 15.20 8.77
C THR A 48 8.50 14.44 8.88
N GLU A 49 8.47 13.11 8.75
CA GLU A 49 9.62 12.22 8.87
C GLU A 49 9.86 11.46 7.56
N ASP A 50 11.10 11.01 7.34
CA ASP A 50 11.43 10.24 6.14
C ASP A 50 10.85 8.83 6.19
N ALA A 51 9.69 8.66 5.56
CA ALA A 51 9.02 7.37 5.44
C ALA A 51 9.90 6.30 4.77
N ALA A 52 10.89 6.67 3.94
CA ALA A 52 11.80 5.71 3.33
C ALA A 52 12.69 5.04 4.40
N THR A 53 13.27 5.82 5.30
CA THR A 53 14.11 5.31 6.42
C THR A 53 13.31 4.38 7.35
N HIS A 54 12.07 4.72 7.69
CA HIS A 54 11.24 3.86 8.54
C HIS A 54 10.81 2.57 7.81
N LEU A 55 10.50 2.68 6.52
CA LEU A 55 10.15 1.53 5.70
C LEU A 55 11.31 0.53 5.57
N GLU A 56 12.55 1.02 5.45
CA GLU A 56 13.74 0.16 5.45
C GLU A 56 13.96 -0.57 6.78
N THR A 57 13.60 0.08 7.90
CA THR A 57 13.65 -0.55 9.23
C THR A 57 12.63 -1.69 9.34
N VAL A 58 11.38 -1.45 8.91
CA VAL A 58 10.34 -2.49 8.88
C VAL A 58 10.72 -3.64 7.94
N ASP A 59 11.22 -3.35 6.73
CA ASP A 59 11.66 -4.38 5.78
C ASP A 59 12.76 -5.28 6.38
N ARG A 60 13.71 -4.68 7.11
CA ARG A 60 14.79 -5.43 7.76
C ARG A 60 14.28 -6.38 8.83
N ILE A 61 13.31 -5.95 9.65
CA ILE A 61 12.69 -6.78 10.69
C ILE A 61 11.96 -7.96 10.06
N VAL A 62 11.10 -7.69 9.07
CA VAL A 62 10.31 -8.71 8.36
C VAL A 62 11.22 -9.74 7.68
N ARG A 63 12.33 -9.29 7.06
CA ARG A 63 13.31 -10.20 6.43
C ARG A 63 14.09 -11.03 7.44
N ALA A 64 14.47 -10.45 8.58
CA ALA A 64 15.24 -11.14 9.61
C ALA A 64 14.44 -12.26 10.28
N ASP A 65 13.11 -12.15 10.32
CA ASP A 65 12.22 -13.17 10.91
C ASP A 65 11.78 -14.28 9.93
N GLY A 66 12.28 -14.25 8.69
CA GLY A 66 12.12 -15.38 7.77
C GLY A 66 11.05 -15.21 6.68
N ASP A 67 10.38 -14.05 6.58
CA ASP A 67 9.70 -13.71 5.34
C ASP A 67 10.75 -13.29 4.29
N ALA A 68 11.20 -14.27 3.50
CA ALA A 68 12.18 -14.09 2.42
C ALA A 68 11.74 -13.06 1.36
N ARG A 69 10.48 -12.59 1.38
CA ARG A 69 9.98 -11.54 0.49
C ARG A 69 10.32 -10.13 1.03
N GLY A 70 10.29 -9.90 2.34
CA GLY A 70 10.39 -8.55 2.92
C GLY A 70 9.25 -7.61 2.48
N ALA A 71 9.25 -6.36 2.98
CA ALA A 71 8.25 -5.36 2.60
C ALA A 71 8.39 -4.89 1.13
N TYR A 72 9.49 -5.24 0.48
CA TYR A 72 9.70 -5.03 -0.97
C TYR A 72 9.39 -6.28 -1.82
N GLY A 73 8.76 -7.29 -1.23
CA GLY A 73 8.51 -8.63 -1.76
C GLY A 73 7.99 -8.74 -3.18
N ALA A 74 8.92 -8.77 -4.12
CA ALA A 74 8.88 -9.32 -5.47
C ALA A 74 7.50 -9.45 -6.13
N GLY A 75 7.19 -8.47 -6.99
CA GLY A 75 6.35 -8.70 -8.15
C GLY A 75 4.89 -8.94 -7.83
N ALA A 76 4.18 -7.88 -7.42
CA ALA A 76 3.02 -7.55 -8.23
C ALA A 76 3.59 -7.46 -9.65
N ARG A 77 3.38 -8.54 -10.42
CA ARG A 77 3.55 -8.59 -11.87
C ARG A 77 3.22 -7.20 -12.37
N THR A 78 4.03 -6.71 -13.32
CA THR A 78 3.64 -5.64 -14.26
C THR A 78 2.17 -5.42 -14.12
N VAL A 79 1.71 -4.24 -13.68
CA VAL A 79 0.31 -3.85 -13.91
C VAL A 79 0.04 -4.41 -15.28
N ARG A 80 -0.71 -5.52 -15.33
CA ARG A 80 -1.22 -5.98 -16.59
C ARG A 80 -2.15 -4.82 -16.75
N GLU A 81 -1.72 -3.82 -17.52
CA GLU A 81 -2.65 -2.97 -18.23
C GLU A 81 -3.68 -3.98 -18.66
N PRO A 82 -4.89 -3.94 -18.08
CA PRO A 82 -5.83 -5.01 -18.30
C PRO A 82 -6.00 -5.01 -19.81
N SER A 83 -5.39 -5.98 -20.49
CA SER A 83 -5.64 -6.16 -21.91
C SER A 83 -7.14 -6.34 -21.96
N PRO A 84 -7.86 -5.53 -22.76
CA PRO A 84 -9.31 -5.50 -22.75
C PRO A 84 -9.79 -6.87 -23.24
N LEU A 85 -9.91 -7.81 -22.31
CA LEU A 85 -10.42 -9.15 -22.56
C LEU A 85 -11.93 -9.03 -22.54
N GLY A 86 -12.47 -8.74 -23.72
CA GLY A 86 -13.89 -8.70 -23.99
C GLY A 86 -14.52 -7.39 -23.56
N VAL A 87 -14.94 -6.59 -24.52
CA VAL A 87 -15.92 -5.52 -24.33
C VAL A 87 -17.27 -6.19 -24.01
N GLY A 88 -17.38 -6.72 -22.79
CA GLY A 88 -18.66 -6.91 -22.13
C GLY A 88 -19.13 -5.51 -21.72
N THR A 89 -20.37 -5.18 -22.05
CA THR A 89 -21.00 -3.89 -21.76
C THR A 89 -20.66 -3.43 -20.34
N ALA A 90 -19.95 -2.31 -20.24
CA ALA A 90 -19.58 -1.68 -18.98
C ALA A 90 -20.84 -1.43 -18.15
N ALA A 91 -21.01 -2.24 -17.11
CA ALA A 91 -21.99 -2.02 -16.08
C ALA A 91 -21.25 -1.73 -14.77
N GLU A 92 -21.14 -0.43 -14.46
CA GLU A 92 -21.13 0.14 -13.11
C GLU A 92 -19.92 -0.09 -12.18
N ALA A 93 -18.77 -0.56 -12.68
CA ALA A 93 -17.50 -0.49 -11.95
C ALA A 93 -16.51 0.53 -12.58
N ASP A 94 -17.01 1.72 -12.94
CA ASP A 94 -16.19 2.82 -13.51
C ASP A 94 -15.41 3.62 -12.45
N VAL A 95 -15.33 3.14 -11.20
CA VAL A 95 -14.74 3.89 -10.09
C VAL A 95 -13.58 3.10 -9.49
N ALA A 96 -12.41 3.74 -9.49
CA ALA A 96 -11.23 3.29 -8.79
C ALA A 96 -11.03 4.11 -7.50
N PHE A 97 -10.68 3.42 -6.42
CA PHE A 97 -10.28 3.99 -5.14
C PHE A 97 -8.76 4.03 -5.04
N LEU A 98 -8.22 5.23 -4.88
CA LEU A 98 -6.79 5.50 -4.77
C LEU A 98 -6.41 5.90 -3.33
N CYS A 99 -5.14 5.70 -3.00
CA CYS A 99 -4.57 6.21 -1.76
C CYS A 99 -4.78 7.72 -1.63
N PRO A 100 -5.47 8.20 -0.57
CA PRO A 100 -5.74 9.63 -0.39
C PRO A 100 -4.47 10.42 -0.08
N LEU A 101 -3.47 9.77 0.50
CA LEU A 101 -2.17 10.35 0.82
C LEU A 101 -1.22 10.38 -0.40
N ASN A 102 -1.60 9.77 -1.53
CA ASN A 102 -0.72 9.48 -2.67
C ASN A 102 0.60 8.76 -2.30
N ALA A 103 0.67 8.19 -1.09
CA ALA A 103 1.87 7.59 -0.53
C ALA A 103 2.08 6.14 -1.00
N CYS A 104 0.98 5.40 -1.23
CA CYS A 104 1.04 4.06 -1.80
C CYS A 104 0.35 4.00 -3.17
N ALA A 105 0.85 3.13 -4.04
CA ALA A 105 0.35 2.93 -5.39
C ALA A 105 -0.85 1.95 -5.46
N ARG A 106 -1.54 1.70 -4.33
CA ARG A 106 -2.68 0.78 -4.28
C ARG A 106 -3.88 1.38 -5.03
N VAL A 107 -4.51 0.54 -5.83
CA VAL A 107 -5.79 0.78 -6.49
C VAL A 107 -6.76 -0.31 -6.05
N GLU A 108 -7.96 0.08 -5.66
CA GLU A 108 -9.07 -0.84 -5.36
C GLU A 108 -10.27 -0.47 -6.23
N TRP A 109 -10.87 -1.45 -6.91
CA TRP A 109 -12.00 -1.20 -7.80
C TRP A 109 -13.32 -1.28 -7.02
N ALA A 110 -14.24 -0.37 -7.30
CA ALA A 110 -15.55 -0.39 -6.68
C ALA A 110 -16.33 -1.63 -7.13
N GLU A 111 -16.93 -2.32 -6.16
CA GLU A 111 -17.97 -3.31 -6.44
C GLU A 111 -19.32 -2.62 -6.54
N PRO A 112 -20.27 -3.12 -7.35
CA PRO A 112 -21.59 -2.51 -7.52
C PRO A 112 -22.39 -2.33 -6.21
N THR A 113 -22.06 -3.10 -5.17
CA THR A 113 -22.67 -3.05 -3.85
C THR A 113 -22.11 -1.95 -2.94
N MET A 114 -20.96 -1.35 -3.31
CA MET A 114 -20.30 -0.33 -2.50
C MET A 114 -21.04 1.00 -2.61
N ARG A 115 -21.49 1.52 -1.47
CA ARG A 115 -22.15 2.84 -1.37
C ARG A 115 -21.24 3.93 -0.77
N THR A 116 -20.13 3.52 -0.18
CA THR A 116 -19.16 4.37 0.52
C THR A 116 -17.75 3.89 0.17
N PRO A 117 -16.76 4.78 0.17
CA PRO A 117 -15.40 4.35 -0.13
C PRO A 117 -14.84 3.53 1.03
N PRO A 118 -13.96 2.56 0.74
CA PRO A 118 -13.12 1.98 1.78
C PRO A 118 -12.31 3.07 2.48
N ARG A 119 -11.84 2.77 3.70
CA ARG A 119 -10.90 3.64 4.43
C ARG A 119 -9.46 3.19 4.18
N CYS A 120 -8.55 4.15 4.09
CA CYS A 120 -7.11 3.91 4.06
C CYS A 120 -6.70 3.25 5.37
N ARG A 121 -6.07 2.06 5.31
CA ARG A 121 -5.63 1.35 6.52
C ARG A 121 -4.52 2.08 7.30
N MET A 122 -3.75 2.95 6.63
CA MET A 122 -2.64 3.71 7.23
C MET A 122 -3.12 4.96 7.98
N GLY A 123 -3.92 5.80 7.31
CA GLY A 123 -4.33 7.12 7.83
C GLY A 123 -5.79 7.18 8.30
N ASP A 124 -6.52 6.07 8.23
CA ASP A 124 -7.95 5.98 8.56
C ASP A 124 -8.82 7.06 7.89
N VAL A 125 -8.48 7.44 6.66
CA VAL A 125 -9.23 8.42 5.86
C VAL A 125 -9.87 7.76 4.65
N PRO A 126 -11.05 8.21 4.18
CA PRO A 126 -11.69 7.70 2.96
C PRO A 126 -10.74 7.66 1.76
N LEU A 127 -10.74 6.57 0.99
CA LEU A 127 -10.00 6.50 -0.27
C LEU A 127 -10.53 7.52 -1.28
N ARG A 128 -9.65 8.03 -2.15
CA ARG A 128 -10.01 8.99 -3.20
C ARG A 128 -10.65 8.27 -4.37
N TRP A 129 -11.80 8.76 -4.80
CA TRP A 129 -12.55 8.21 -5.93
C TRP A 129 -12.01 8.84 -7.21
N VAL A 130 -11.77 8.01 -8.22
CA VAL A 130 -11.47 8.46 -9.57
C VAL A 130 -12.41 7.73 -10.50
N LYS A 131 -13.18 8.49 -11.28
CA LYS A 131 -14.02 7.94 -12.34
C LYS A 131 -13.12 7.68 -13.56
N GLY A 132 -13.20 6.47 -14.11
CA GLY A 132 -12.52 6.08 -15.35
C GLY A 132 -13.06 6.78 -16.58
#